data_AF-A0A0L0NPW4-F1
#
_entry.id   AF-A0A0L0NPW4-F1
#
_cell.length_a   1.000
_cell.length_b   1.000
_cell.length_c   1.000
_cell.angle_alpha   90.00
_cell.angle_beta   90.00
_cell.angle_gamma   90.00
#
_symmetry.space_group_name_H-M   'P 1'
#
loop_
_entity.id
_entity.type
_entity.pdbx_description
1 polymer ?
#
loop_
_entity_poly.entity_id
_entity_poly.type
_entity_poly.pdbx_seq_one_letter_code
_entity_poly.pdbx_strand_id
1 'polypeptide(L)'
;MSSKMFQRLPKSSLSKQISRLNIIAGTPNTAFKFGSDVKKIELVLLEKNVMGPAIGLKKFWRVHLPTLKFHNDDVEFFCTRVLANSKEEIRKVPAKVIIHDSSNNTSEFDCASLDKDRILKKLVRITGATPIPQSEIPHIQHPNVA
;
A
#
# COMPACT_ATOMS: atom_id res chain seq x y z
N MET A 1 -13.43 11.37 -3.93
CA MET A 1 -12.09 11.13 -3.35
C MET A 1 -11.43 12.46 -2.99
N SER A 2 -10.90 12.64 -1.78
CA SER A 2 -10.48 13.95 -1.26
C SER A 2 -9.12 14.43 -1.82
N SER A 3 -9.08 15.65 -2.37
CA SER A 3 -7.92 16.36 -2.91
C SER A 3 -6.74 16.55 -1.93
N LYS A 4 -6.92 16.24 -0.64
CA LYS A 4 -5.90 16.38 0.41
C LYS A 4 -4.74 15.37 0.32
N MET A 5 -4.82 14.36 -0.55
CA MET A 5 -3.72 13.38 -0.72
C MET A 5 -2.55 13.87 -1.57
N PHE A 6 -2.76 14.97 -2.28
CA PHE A 6 -1.96 15.39 -3.42
C PHE A 6 -1.57 16.85 -3.28
N GLN A 7 -1.13 17.25 -2.08
CA GLN A 7 -0.95 18.66 -1.69
C GLN A 7 0.20 19.41 -2.42
N ARG A 8 0.87 18.78 -3.40
CA ARG A 8 1.94 19.40 -4.19
C ARG A 8 1.83 19.10 -5.68
N LEU A 9 0.65 18.70 -6.16
CA LEU A 9 0.51 18.42 -7.58
C LEU A 9 0.40 19.72 -8.40
N PRO A 10 1.00 19.75 -9.60
CA PRO A 10 0.92 20.89 -10.50
C PRO A 10 -0.54 21.24 -10.83
N LYS A 11 -0.83 22.51 -11.16
CA LYS A 11 -2.23 22.97 -11.33
C LYS A 11 -2.94 22.37 -12.55
N SER A 12 -2.20 22.05 -13.63
CA SER A 12 -2.77 21.49 -14.86
C SER A 12 -3.25 20.03 -14.70
N SER A 13 -4.36 19.68 -15.35
CA SER A 13 -5.00 18.36 -15.24
C SER A 13 -4.07 17.21 -15.64
N LEU A 14 -3.33 17.38 -16.75
CA LEU A 14 -2.38 16.39 -17.27
C LEU A 14 -1.21 16.14 -16.32
N SER A 15 -0.64 17.22 -15.78
CA SER A 15 0.51 17.11 -14.89
C SER A 15 0.16 16.43 -13.55
N LYS A 16 -1.06 16.63 -13.04
CA LYS A 16 -1.58 15.84 -11.89
C LYS A 16 -1.65 14.34 -12.20
N GLN A 17 -2.07 13.97 -13.41
CA GLN A 17 -2.19 12.57 -13.81
C GLN A 17 -0.81 11.94 -13.90
N ILE A 18 0.15 12.62 -14.52
CA ILE A 18 1.55 12.17 -14.62
C ILE A 18 2.15 11.95 -13.23
N SER A 19 2.00 12.90 -12.31
CA SER A 19 2.51 12.69 -10.95
C SER A 19 1.84 11.51 -10.25
N ARG A 20 0.55 11.24 -10.49
CA ARG A 20 -0.12 10.07 -9.90
C ARG A 20 0.43 8.76 -10.45
N LEU A 21 0.68 8.69 -11.75
CA LEU A 21 1.30 7.53 -12.39
C LEU A 21 2.71 7.31 -11.84
N ASN A 22 3.51 8.37 -11.72
CA ASN A 22 4.85 8.29 -11.13
C ASN A 22 4.82 7.88 -9.66
N ILE A 23 3.81 8.28 -8.88
CA ILE A 23 3.62 7.80 -7.50
C ILE A 23 3.30 6.31 -7.47
N ILE A 24 2.45 5.81 -8.40
CA ILE A 24 2.14 4.38 -8.51
C ILE A 24 3.40 3.60 -8.88
N ALA A 25 4.18 4.06 -9.87
CA ALA A 25 5.47 3.46 -10.20
C ALA A 25 6.45 3.47 -9.01
N GLY A 26 6.41 4.51 -8.19
CA GLY A 26 7.15 4.60 -6.94
C GLY A 26 8.61 5.03 -7.12
N THR A 27 9.43 4.65 -6.14
CA THR A 27 10.88 4.92 -6.08
C THR A 27 11.58 3.66 -5.57
N PRO A 28 12.92 3.53 -5.63
CA PRO A 28 13.63 2.37 -5.09
C PRO A 28 13.36 2.12 -3.59
N ASN A 29 12.86 3.12 -2.86
CA ASN A 29 12.50 3.01 -1.44
C ASN A 29 11.07 2.52 -1.20
N THR A 30 10.24 2.42 -2.24
CA THR A 30 8.81 2.06 -2.13
C THR A 30 8.38 0.99 -3.12
N ALA A 31 9.11 0.82 -4.22
CA ALA A 31 8.93 -0.21 -5.22
C ALA A 31 9.71 -1.46 -4.81
N PHE A 32 8.98 -2.52 -4.47
CA PHE A 32 9.54 -3.80 -4.06
C PHE A 32 8.89 -4.92 -4.87
N LYS A 33 9.69 -5.91 -5.24
CA LYS A 33 9.25 -7.15 -5.88
C LYS A 33 9.25 -8.28 -4.84
N PHE A 34 8.14 -9.01 -4.75
CA PHE A 34 8.02 -10.19 -3.90
C PHE A 34 8.70 -11.39 -4.53
N GLY A 35 9.13 -12.34 -3.69
CA GLY A 35 9.57 -13.65 -4.15
C GLY A 35 8.38 -14.45 -4.72
N SER A 36 8.71 -15.52 -5.45
CA SER A 36 7.71 -16.44 -6.03
C SER A 36 6.94 -17.26 -4.99
N ASP A 37 7.35 -17.18 -3.73
CA ASP A 37 6.72 -17.77 -2.58
C ASP A 37 5.46 -17.01 -2.15
N VAL A 38 5.35 -15.70 -2.42
CA VAL A 38 4.17 -14.91 -2.05
C VAL A 38 3.09 -15.04 -3.13
N LYS A 39 1.92 -15.58 -2.77
CA LYS A 39 0.76 -15.67 -3.69
C LYS A 39 -0.26 -14.58 -3.49
N LYS A 40 -0.54 -14.22 -2.23
CA LYS A 40 -1.60 -13.27 -1.91
C LYS A 40 -1.28 -12.41 -0.71
N ILE A 41 -1.61 -11.13 -0.81
CA ILE A 41 -1.54 -10.15 0.27
C ILE A 41 -2.95 -9.66 0.57
N GLU A 42 -3.41 -9.90 1.79
CA GLU A 42 -4.72 -9.47 2.27
C GLU A 42 -4.58 -8.41 3.37
N LEU A 43 -5.38 -7.35 3.26
CA LEU A 43 -5.49 -6.30 4.26
C LEU A 43 -6.87 -6.37 4.90
N VAL A 44 -6.93 -6.40 6.23
CA VAL A 44 -8.19 -6.27 6.97
C VAL A 44 -8.27 -4.88 7.56
N LEU A 45 -9.26 -4.10 7.14
CA LEU A 45 -9.40 -2.71 7.57
C LEU A 45 -10.85 -2.30 7.81
N LEU A 46 -11.05 -1.42 8.79
CA LEU A 46 -12.35 -0.84 9.06
C LEU A 46 -12.81 0.06 7.90
N GLU A 47 -14.07 -0.06 7.49
CA GLU A 47 -14.61 0.64 6.33
C GLU A 47 -14.65 2.16 6.51
N LYS A 48 -15.12 2.64 7.67
CA LYS A 48 -15.29 4.07 7.97
C LYS A 48 -13.95 4.79 8.19
N ASN A 49 -13.98 6.12 8.33
CA ASN A 49 -12.78 6.88 8.68
C ASN A 49 -12.31 6.49 10.08
N VAL A 50 -11.31 5.61 10.10
CA VAL A 50 -10.69 5.16 11.34
C VAL A 50 -9.97 6.35 11.98
N MET A 51 -10.40 6.73 13.18
CA MET A 51 -9.57 7.45 14.13
C MET A 51 -8.90 6.41 15.04
N GLY A 52 -7.62 6.61 15.36
CA GLY A 52 -6.87 5.72 16.26
C GLY A 52 -5.95 4.70 15.54
N PRO A 53 -5.78 3.49 16.09
CA PRO A 53 -4.60 2.65 15.80
C PRO A 53 -4.50 2.13 14.36
N ALA A 54 -5.61 2.00 13.61
CA ALA A 54 -5.56 1.51 12.22
C ALA A 54 -5.34 2.60 11.15
N ILE A 55 -5.10 3.86 11.55
CA ILE A 55 -4.86 4.97 10.60
C ILE A 55 -3.69 4.65 9.66
N GLY A 56 -2.60 4.09 10.19
CA GLY A 56 -1.43 3.78 9.38
C GLY A 56 -1.68 2.72 8.34
N LEU A 57 -2.45 1.67 8.66
CA LEU A 57 -2.86 0.65 7.69
C LEU A 57 -3.72 1.26 6.57
N LYS A 58 -4.64 2.17 6.90
CA LYS A 58 -5.42 2.90 5.88
C LYS A 58 -4.52 3.78 4.99
N LYS A 59 -3.48 4.40 5.54
CA LYS A 59 -2.50 5.17 4.77
C LYS A 59 -1.64 4.25 3.89
N PHE A 60 -1.19 3.11 4.43
CA PHE A 60 -0.46 2.09 3.68
C PHE A 60 -1.27 1.59 2.48
N TRP A 61 -2.54 1.22 2.69
CA TRP A 61 -3.47 0.81 1.63
C TRP A 61 -3.57 1.83 0.49
N ARG A 62 -3.51 3.13 0.80
CA ARG A 62 -3.67 4.21 -0.19
C ARG A 62 -2.37 4.68 -0.83
N VAL A 63 -1.24 4.53 -0.15
CA VAL A 63 0.05 5.09 -0.57
C VAL A 63 0.99 4.02 -1.11
N HIS A 64 1.17 2.91 -0.38
CA HIS A 64 2.18 1.91 -0.71
C HIS A 64 1.61 0.70 -1.45
N LEU A 65 0.37 0.29 -1.11
CA LEU A 65 -0.24 -0.87 -1.76
C LEU A 65 -0.39 -0.74 -3.29
N PRO A 66 -0.75 0.43 -3.85
CA PRO A 66 -0.81 0.59 -5.30
C PRO A 66 0.55 0.37 -5.97
N THR A 67 1.63 0.84 -5.36
CA THR A 67 3.00 0.64 -5.87
C THR A 67 3.43 -0.81 -5.79
N LEU A 68 3.13 -1.49 -4.68
CA LEU A 68 3.39 -2.93 -4.56
C LEU A 68 2.62 -3.70 -5.63
N LYS A 69 1.34 -3.40 -5.83
CA LYS A 69 0.53 -4.05 -6.86
C LYS A 69 1.09 -3.85 -8.27
N PHE A 70 1.52 -2.63 -8.59
CA PHE A 70 2.05 -2.27 -9.91
C PHE A 70 3.26 -3.12 -10.32
N HIS A 71 4.08 -3.55 -9.35
CA HIS A 71 5.29 -4.33 -9.63
C HIS A 71 5.12 -5.84 -9.41
N ASN A 72 3.97 -6.28 -8.90
CA ASN A 72 3.70 -7.66 -8.50
C ASN A 72 2.39 -8.15 -9.10
N ASP A 73 2.29 -8.12 -10.43
CA ASP A 73 1.10 -8.56 -11.18
C ASP A 73 0.75 -10.05 -10.96
N ASP A 74 1.73 -10.84 -10.53
CA ASP A 74 1.63 -12.25 -10.18
C ASP A 74 1.06 -12.50 -8.77
N VAL A 75 0.94 -11.46 -7.94
CA VAL A 75 0.46 -11.56 -6.57
C VAL A 75 -0.97 -11.02 -6.45
N GLU A 76 -1.87 -11.79 -5.86
CA GLU A 76 -3.23 -11.36 -5.61
C GLU A 76 -3.27 -10.37 -4.42
N PHE A 77 -3.86 -9.19 -4.62
CA PHE A 77 -4.06 -8.22 -3.55
C PHE A 77 -5.53 -8.12 -3.19
N PHE A 78 -5.85 -8.41 -1.92
CA PHE A 78 -7.21 -8.37 -1.39
C PHE A 78 -7.35 -7.38 -0.24
N CYS A 79 -8.53 -6.77 -0.11
CA CYS A 79 -8.82 -5.80 0.92
C CYS A 79 -10.20 -6.07 1.51
N THR A 80 -10.21 -6.63 2.71
CA THR A 80 -11.41 -6.93 3.48
C THR A 80 -11.79 -5.69 4.29
N ARG A 81 -12.88 -5.04 3.88
CA ARG A 81 -13.42 -3.86 4.57
C ARG A 81 -14.51 -4.27 5.54
N VAL A 82 -14.25 -4.11 6.83
CA VAL A 82 -15.18 -4.49 7.90
C VAL A 82 -16.06 -3.30 8.28
N LEU A 83 -17.37 -3.48 8.22
CA LEU A 83 -18.34 -2.53 8.72
C LEU A 83 -18.52 -2.75 10.24
N ALA A 84 -18.31 -1.70 11.03
CA ALA A 84 -18.62 -1.68 12.45
C ALA A 84 -19.40 -0.40 12.78
N ASN A 85 -20.39 -0.52 13.66
CA ASN A 85 -21.33 0.55 13.98
C ASN A 85 -21.18 1.06 15.42
N SER A 86 -20.69 0.23 16.36
CA SER A 86 -20.42 0.63 17.73
C SER A 86 -18.93 0.88 17.99
N LYS A 87 -18.61 1.69 19.02
CA LYS A 87 -17.21 1.90 19.46
C LYS A 87 -16.54 0.60 19.91
N GLU A 88 -17.30 -0.31 20.49
CA GLU A 88 -16.82 -1.62 20.95
C GLU A 88 -16.48 -2.54 19.77
N GLU A 89 -17.33 -2.59 18.75
CA GLU A 89 -17.05 -3.34 17.51
C GLU A 89 -15.81 -2.77 16.80
N ILE A 90 -15.70 -1.45 16.70
CA ILE A 90 -14.53 -0.79 16.08
C ILE A 90 -13.23 -1.23 16.75
N ARG A 91 -13.21 -1.36 18.09
CA ARG A 91 -12.02 -1.83 18.83
C ARG A 91 -11.69 -3.29 18.56
N LYS A 92 -12.66 -4.11 18.17
CA LYS A 92 -12.48 -5.54 17.87
C LYS A 92 -12.01 -5.78 16.43
N VAL A 93 -12.18 -4.81 15.52
CA VAL A 93 -11.73 -4.98 14.14
C VAL A 93 -10.20 -5.04 14.09
N PRO A 94 -9.61 -6.15 13.63
CA PRO A 94 -8.17 -6.28 13.57
C PRO A 94 -7.61 -5.38 12.48
N ALA A 95 -6.53 -4.66 12.80
CA ALA A 95 -5.75 -3.91 11.83
C ALA A 95 -4.54 -4.76 11.44
N LYS A 96 -4.71 -5.70 10.50
CA LYS A 96 -3.65 -6.65 10.14
C LYS A 96 -3.43 -6.78 8.65
N VAL A 97 -2.22 -7.22 8.32
CA VAL A 97 -1.85 -7.71 6.98
C VAL A 97 -1.64 -9.22 7.11
N ILE A 98 -2.20 -9.96 6.17
CA ILE A 98 -2.09 -11.41 6.04
C ILE A 98 -1.36 -11.69 4.73
N ILE A 99 -0.35 -12.54 4.79
CA ILE A 99 0.49 -12.96 3.66
C ILE A 99 0.23 -14.45 3.49
N HIS A 100 -0.21 -14.83 2.30
CA HIS A 100 -0.45 -16.20 1.91
C HIS A 100 0.67 -16.64 0.98
N ASP A 101 1.33 -17.74 1.34
CA ASP A 101 2.42 -18.30 0.55
C ASP A 101 1.93 -19.28 -0.53
N SER A 102 2.85 -19.75 -1.36
CA SER A 102 2.58 -20.71 -2.43
C SER A 102 2.21 -22.10 -1.92
N SER A 103 2.59 -22.41 -0.69
CA SER A 103 2.37 -23.67 0.04
C SER A 103 1.11 -23.67 0.88
N ASN A 104 0.28 -22.61 0.76
CA ASN A 104 -0.97 -22.42 1.48
C ASN A 104 -0.80 -22.18 3.00
N ASN A 105 0.40 -21.81 3.46
CA ASN A 105 0.59 -21.26 4.79
C ASN A 105 0.23 -19.78 4.81
N THR A 106 -0.12 -19.32 6.01
CA THR A 106 -0.45 -17.93 6.25
C THR A 106 0.46 -17.38 7.33
N SER A 107 1.01 -16.20 7.09
CA SER A 107 1.67 -15.39 8.12
C SER A 107 0.92 -14.07 8.24
N GLU A 108 0.71 -13.61 9.46
CA GLU A 108 0.02 -12.34 9.70
C GLU A 108 0.77 -11.49 10.71
N PHE A 109 0.57 -10.18 10.61
CA PHE A 109 1.11 -9.27 11.60
C PHE A 109 0.16 -8.11 11.89
N ASP A 110 0.12 -7.76 13.17
CA ASP A 110 -0.62 -6.60 13.64
C ASP A 110 0.05 -5.30 13.16
N CYS A 111 -0.81 -4.40 12.69
CA CYS A 111 -0.50 -3.07 12.18
C CYS A 111 -1.10 -1.96 13.06
N ALA A 112 -1.73 -2.29 14.19
CA ALA A 112 -2.19 -1.31 15.15
C ALA A 112 -1.05 -0.38 15.57
N SER A 113 -1.30 0.93 15.50
CA SER A 113 -0.37 2.01 15.87
C SER A 113 0.92 2.07 15.03
N LEU A 114 1.06 1.26 13.99
CA LEU A 114 2.15 1.39 13.02
C LEU A 114 1.83 2.49 12.01
N ASP A 115 2.84 3.25 11.60
CA ASP A 115 2.72 4.14 10.44
C ASP A 115 2.84 3.35 9.12
N LYS A 116 2.52 4.00 7.99
CA LYS A 116 2.53 3.37 6.67
C LYS A 116 3.91 2.82 6.27
N ASP A 117 4.99 3.49 6.64
CA ASP A 117 6.35 3.15 6.22
C ASP A 117 6.89 1.99 7.07
N ARG A 118 6.51 1.94 8.35
CA ARG A 118 6.77 0.80 9.24
C ARG A 118 6.04 -0.46 8.77
N ILE A 119 4.78 -0.33 8.32
CA ILE A 119 4.03 -1.45 7.74
C ILE A 119 4.74 -1.98 6.49
N LEU A 120 5.15 -1.09 5.58
CA LEU A 120 5.90 -1.48 4.38
C LEU A 120 7.21 -2.20 4.74
N LYS A 121 8.01 -1.63 5.64
CA LYS A 121 9.27 -2.26 6.09
C LYS A 121 9.06 -3.63 6.71
N LYS A 122 8.01 -3.79 7.52
CA LYS A 122 7.68 -5.07 8.17
C LYS A 122 7.22 -6.09 7.14
N LEU A 123 6.40 -5.68 6.17
CA LEU A 123 5.98 -6.53 5.06
C LEU A 123 7.18 -7.01 4.25
N VAL A 124 8.04 -6.10 3.78
CA VAL A 124 9.28 -6.39 3.03
C VAL A 124 10.18 -7.36 3.80
N ARG A 125 10.33 -7.16 5.12
CA ARG A 125 11.13 -8.06 5.96
C ARG A 125 10.55 -9.46 6.05
N ILE A 126 9.23 -9.61 6.16
CA ILE A 126 8.58 -10.92 6.28
C ILE A 126 8.60 -11.66 4.95
N THR A 127 8.36 -10.95 3.84
CA THR A 127 8.29 -11.54 2.49
C THR A 127 9.66 -11.66 1.81
N GLY A 128 10.73 -11.14 2.41
CA GLY A 128 12.05 -11.08 1.77
C GLY A 128 12.07 -10.25 0.47
N ALA A 129 11.12 -9.32 0.30
CA ALA A 129 10.98 -8.56 -0.93
C ALA A 129 12.25 -7.75 -1.25
N THR A 130 12.59 -7.66 -2.53
CA THR A 130 13.78 -6.92 -2.98
C THR A 130 13.38 -5.58 -3.58
N PRO A 131 14.18 -4.51 -3.36
CA PRO A 131 13.91 -3.21 -3.97
C PRO A 131 14.14 -3.28 -5.48
N ILE A 132 13.30 -2.58 -6.23
CA ILE A 132 13.41 -2.51 -7.69
C ILE A 132 14.44 -1.45 -8.07
N PRO A 133 15.39 -1.75 -8.98
CA PRO A 133 16.37 -0.79 -9.44
C PRO A 133 15.73 0.45 -10.06
N GLN A 134 16.34 1.63 -9.88
CA GLN A 134 15.84 2.88 -10.43
C GLN A 134 15.65 2.86 -11.95
N SER A 135 16.47 2.08 -12.67
CA SER A 135 16.40 1.89 -14.12
C SER A 135 15.17 1.13 -14.59
N GLU A 136 14.56 0.33 -13.73
CA GLU A 136 13.38 -0.50 -14.05
C GLU A 136 12.07 0.18 -13.63
N ILE A 137 12.14 1.29 -12.88
CA ILE A 137 10.96 2.03 -12.45
C ILE A 137 10.58 3.03 -13.55
N PRO A 138 9.40 2.88 -14.20
CA PRO A 138 8.99 3.80 -15.25
C PRO A 138 8.75 5.19 -14.68
N HIS A 139 9.25 6.21 -15.38
CA HIS A 139 9.08 7.61 -15.00
C HIS A 139 8.64 8.45 -16.20
N ILE A 140 7.48 9.09 -16.07
CA ILE A 140 6.95 9.98 -17.10
C ILE A 140 7.37 11.41 -16.77
N GLN A 141 8.06 12.06 -17.70
CA GLN A 141 8.46 13.47 -17.55
C GLN A 141 7.22 14.38 -17.62
N HIS A 142 7.25 15.47 -16.86
CA HIS A 142 6.18 16.46 -16.89
C HIS A 142 6.27 17.31 -18.17
N PRO A 143 5.15 17.49 -18.92
CA PRO A 143 5.10 18.41 -20.04
C PRO A 143 5.26 19.83 -19.49
N ASN A 144 6.25 20.55 -20.01
CA ASN A 144 6.76 21.86 -19.56
C ASN A 144 7.81 21.82 -18.43
N VAL A 145 8.72 20.85 -18.47
CA VAL A 145 10.08 21.06 -17.94
C VAL A 145 10.99 21.22 -19.17
N ALA A 146 11.12 22.46 -19.63
CA ALA A 146 12.28 22.91 -20.39
C ALA A 146 13.35 23.34 -19.38
#